data_AF-A0A258G7S5-F1
#
_entry.id   AF-A0A258G7S5-F1
#
_cell.length_a   1.000
_cell.length_b   1.000
_cell.length_c   1.000
_cell.angle_alpha   90.00
_cell.angle_beta   90.00
_cell.angle_gamma   90.00
#
_symmetry.space_group_name_H-M   'P 1'
#
loop_
_entity.id
_entity.type
_entity.pdbx_description
1 polymer ?
#
loop_
_entity_poly.entity_id
_entity_poly.type
_entity_poly.pdbx_seq_one_letter_code
_entity_poly.pdbx_strand_id
1 'polypeptide(L)'
;MTLAPDAINAPAMVPASDRLSVARNRGMRLRSCPDCGKVDEVRADNPSPRCKRCATRSTMELGRDQKSAGRNRETCQHCRIEFAAPPSSRQKFCSRGCRAAAKSTERTCATCSKAFRIARSILSGKCNSSGRFCSRSCYERHLCRTPRIRGRGSCWTTVRRESLRSTPFCACCGGRKHLQVHHIIPFRLTRDNSQTNLIPLCRACHKRVEAVFHDLEAAAPPIPVTKLVLFCSIHAMRTVALHKLKALKSDAQHRAAA
;
A
#
# COMPACT_ATOMS: atom_id res chain seq x y z
N MET A 1 14.40 -70.62 69.06
CA MET A 1 15.04 -70.13 67.82
C MET A 1 14.47 -68.72 67.55
N THR A 2 14.74 -67.69 68.36
CA THR A 2 15.96 -66.84 68.42
C THR A 2 16.47 -66.48 67.03
N LEU A 3 16.71 -65.24 66.62
CA LEU A 3 16.66 -63.89 67.21
C LEU A 3 16.55 -62.90 66.03
N ALA A 4 16.17 -61.66 66.32
CA ALA A 4 16.02 -60.55 65.38
C ALA A 4 17.38 -59.87 65.03
N PRO A 5 17.40 -58.60 64.56
CA PRO A 5 17.99 -58.10 63.31
C PRO A 5 19.37 -57.44 63.53
N ASP A 6 20.00 -56.89 62.48
CA ASP A 6 20.60 -55.53 62.49
C ASP A 6 21.63 -55.29 61.36
N ALA A 7 21.83 -53.99 61.13
CA ALA A 7 23.05 -53.31 60.69
C ALA A 7 23.21 -52.94 59.21
N ILE A 8 22.76 -51.70 58.95
CA ILE A 8 23.38 -50.72 58.05
C ILE A 8 24.89 -50.67 58.31
N ASN A 9 25.73 -50.71 57.26
CA ASN A 9 27.00 -49.98 57.28
C ASN A 9 27.50 -49.57 55.88
N ALA A 10 28.14 -48.41 55.88
CA ALA A 10 28.51 -47.57 54.74
C ALA A 10 29.78 -48.08 53.99
N PRO A 11 30.20 -47.44 52.88
CA PRO A 11 31.09 -48.03 51.89
C PRO A 11 32.56 -48.01 52.30
N ALA A 12 33.28 -49.10 51.99
CA ALA A 12 34.73 -49.10 52.06
C ALA A 12 35.32 -48.28 50.90
N MET A 13 35.99 -47.18 51.25
CA MET A 13 36.89 -46.45 50.36
C MET A 13 38.08 -47.36 50.00
N VAL A 14 38.29 -47.57 48.71
CA VAL A 14 39.47 -48.25 48.13
C VAL A 14 40.11 -47.28 47.13
N PRO A 15 41.46 -47.16 47.10
CA PRO A 15 42.14 -45.89 46.91
C PRO A 15 42.27 -45.45 45.45
N ALA A 16 42.54 -44.15 45.31
CA ALA A 16 42.87 -43.47 44.06
C ALA A 16 44.24 -43.91 43.53
N SER A 17 44.25 -44.92 42.67
CA SER A 17 45.35 -45.27 41.76
C SER A 17 44.74 -46.21 40.71
N ASP A 18 44.35 -45.76 39.53
CA ASP A 18 45.28 -45.45 38.47
C ASP A 18 44.59 -44.53 37.46
N ARG A 19 45.00 -43.25 37.41
CA ARG A 19 44.68 -42.37 36.29
C ARG A 19 45.65 -42.68 35.16
N LEU A 20 45.48 -43.82 34.52
CA LEU A 20 46.02 -44.03 33.18
C LEU A 20 44.93 -43.67 32.17
N SER A 21 44.93 -42.39 31.80
CA SER A 21 44.28 -41.89 30.60
C SER A 21 44.91 -42.59 29.39
N VAL A 22 44.43 -43.78 29.06
CA VAL A 22 44.67 -44.38 27.75
C VAL A 22 43.91 -43.49 26.78
N ALA A 23 44.63 -42.55 26.17
CA ALA A 23 44.18 -41.86 24.97
C ALA A 23 43.83 -42.94 23.95
N ARG A 24 42.54 -43.30 23.86
CA ARG A 24 42.05 -44.24 22.86
C ARG A 24 42.40 -43.62 21.52
N ASN A 25 43.38 -44.21 20.83
CA ASN A 25 43.63 -43.93 19.42
C ASN A 25 42.30 -44.13 18.70
N ARG A 26 41.63 -43.02 18.36
CA ARG A 26 40.33 -43.05 17.70
C ARG A 26 40.61 -43.33 16.23
N GLY A 27 40.93 -44.59 15.93
CA GLY A 27 41.19 -45.04 14.57
C GLY A 27 40.05 -44.64 13.65
N MET A 28 40.39 -44.29 12.42
CA MET A 28 39.42 -44.05 11.37
C MET A 28 39.22 -45.36 10.59
N ARG A 29 37.99 -45.64 10.17
CA ARG A 29 37.63 -46.72 9.27
C ARG A 29 36.96 -46.15 8.02
N LEU A 30 37.21 -46.76 6.88
CA LEU A 30 36.44 -46.48 5.68
C LEU A 30 35.05 -47.11 5.81
N ARG A 31 34.01 -46.34 5.49
CA ARG A 31 32.63 -46.81 5.42
C ARG A 31 32.11 -46.55 4.01
N SER A 32 31.71 -47.62 3.33
CA SER A 32 30.89 -47.53 2.12
C SER A 32 29.41 -47.50 2.48
N CYS A 33 28.69 -46.47 2.03
CA CYS A 33 27.26 -46.33 2.27
C CYS A 33 26.46 -47.25 1.34
N PRO A 34 25.60 -48.15 1.86
CA PRO A 34 24.85 -49.10 1.02
C PRO A 34 23.86 -48.42 0.05
N ASP A 35 23.33 -47.23 0.40
CA ASP A 35 22.30 -46.55 -0.41
C ASP A 35 22.84 -45.70 -1.57
N CYS A 36 24.07 -45.21 -1.47
CA CYS A 36 24.61 -44.26 -2.46
C CYS A 36 26.04 -44.57 -2.88
N GLY A 37 26.63 -45.66 -2.40
CA GLY A 37 27.99 -46.08 -2.70
C GLY A 37 29.09 -45.16 -2.17
N LYS A 38 28.75 -44.06 -1.48
CA LYS A 38 29.74 -43.09 -1.00
C LYS A 38 30.65 -43.72 0.05
N VAL A 39 31.96 -43.66 -0.19
CA VAL A 39 33.00 -44.07 0.76
C VAL A 39 33.47 -42.84 1.54
N ASP A 40 33.32 -42.90 2.86
CA ASP A 40 33.75 -41.83 3.77
C ASP A 40 34.59 -42.41 4.91
N GLU A 41 35.61 -41.67 5.35
CA GLU A 41 36.34 -42.00 6.58
C GLU A 41 35.53 -41.56 7.81
N VAL A 42 35.29 -42.51 8.71
CA VAL A 42 34.58 -42.26 9.96
C VAL A 42 35.32 -42.89 11.12
N ARG A 43 35.06 -42.41 12.33
CA ARG A 43 35.63 -43.01 13.52
C ARG A 43 35.25 -44.50 13.60
N ALA A 44 36.19 -45.33 14.03
CA ALA A 44 36.03 -46.78 14.11
C ALA A 44 34.84 -47.18 15.00
N ASP A 45 34.56 -46.41 16.05
CA ASP A 45 33.44 -46.59 16.98
C ASP A 45 32.09 -46.12 16.44
N ASN A 46 32.02 -45.51 15.25
CA ASN A 46 30.74 -45.11 14.65
C ASN A 46 30.01 -46.36 14.11
N PRO A 47 28.87 -46.77 14.70
CA PRO A 47 28.18 -47.98 14.30
C PRO A 47 27.34 -47.79 13.03
N SER A 48 27.15 -46.55 12.56
CA SER A 48 26.25 -46.28 11.43
C SER A 48 26.79 -46.88 10.12
N PRO A 49 26.02 -47.76 9.45
CA PRO A 49 26.39 -48.27 8.13
C PRO A 49 26.10 -47.27 7.01
N ARG A 50 25.29 -46.23 7.26
CA ARG A 50 24.87 -45.23 6.26
C ARG A 50 25.62 -43.91 6.45
N CYS A 51 25.79 -43.16 5.36
CA CYS A 51 26.28 -41.78 5.41
C CYS A 51 25.21 -40.85 6.02
N LYS A 52 25.64 -39.71 6.59
CA LYS A 52 24.74 -38.75 7.25
C LYS A 52 23.57 -38.33 6.35
N ARG A 53 23.84 -38.06 5.07
CA ARG A 53 22.82 -37.63 4.10
C ARG A 53 21.75 -38.70 3.86
N CYS A 54 22.15 -39.94 3.62
CA CYS A 54 21.20 -41.04 3.40
C CYS A 54 20.43 -41.40 4.68
N ALA A 55 21.10 -41.39 5.83
CA ALA A 55 20.44 -41.56 7.12
C ALA A 55 19.43 -40.45 7.42
N THR A 56 19.74 -39.19 7.11
CA THR A 56 18.77 -38.08 7.27
C THR A 56 17.63 -38.20 6.26
N ARG A 57 17.90 -38.59 5.02
CA ARG A 57 16.86 -38.77 3.99
C ARG A 57 15.85 -39.84 4.40
N SER A 58 16.31 -41.01 4.84
CA SER A 58 15.43 -42.09 5.29
C SER A 58 14.59 -41.66 6.50
N THR A 59 15.18 -40.94 7.46
CA THR A 59 14.42 -40.42 8.60
C THR A 59 13.40 -39.35 8.19
N MET A 60 13.71 -38.52 7.18
CA MET A 60 12.77 -37.55 6.63
C MET A 60 11.64 -38.20 5.82
N GLU A 61 11.91 -39.27 5.07
CA GLU A 61 10.92 -40.06 4.33
C GLU A 61 9.97 -40.75 5.33
N LEU A 62 10.51 -41.48 6.31
CA LEU A 62 9.73 -42.08 7.40
C LEU A 62 8.90 -41.03 8.16
N GLY A 63 9.48 -39.85 8.42
CA GLY A 63 8.78 -38.74 9.07
C GLY A 63 7.71 -38.07 8.20
N ARG A 64 7.80 -38.15 6.87
CA ARG A 64 6.75 -37.68 5.94
C ARG A 64 5.60 -38.68 5.88
N ASP A 65 5.91 -39.96 5.84
CA ASP A 65 4.93 -41.05 5.75
C ASP A 65 4.14 -41.20 7.06
N GLN A 66 4.79 -41.04 8.22
CA GLN A 66 4.08 -40.96 9.51
C GLN A 66 3.18 -39.72 9.62
N LYS A 67 3.58 -38.58 9.01
CA LYS A 67 2.78 -37.34 9.00
C LYS A 67 1.62 -37.35 8.01
N SER A 68 1.58 -38.26 7.03
CA SER A 68 0.49 -38.41 6.08
C SER A 68 -0.56 -39.41 6.59
N ALA A 69 -0.15 -40.47 7.28
CA ALA A 69 -1.04 -41.52 7.80
C ALA A 69 -2.06 -41.02 8.85
N GLY A 70 -1.75 -39.97 9.61
CA GLY A 70 -2.61 -39.42 10.66
C GLY A 70 -3.48 -38.22 10.27
N ARG A 71 -3.62 -37.88 8.98
CA ARG A 71 -4.36 -36.67 8.55
C ARG A 71 -5.85 -36.95 8.36
N ASN A 72 -6.68 -36.04 8.85
CA ASN A 72 -8.11 -36.05 8.54
C ASN A 72 -8.33 -35.65 7.08
N ARG A 73 -9.39 -36.19 6.47
CA ARG A 73 -9.88 -35.74 5.16
C ARG A 73 -11.00 -34.73 5.39
N GLU A 74 -10.72 -33.48 5.08
CA GLU A 74 -11.68 -32.38 5.22
C GLU A 74 -12.15 -31.93 3.84
N THR A 75 -13.41 -31.52 3.72
CA THR A 75 -13.95 -30.99 2.47
C THR A 75 -13.82 -29.46 2.43
N CYS A 76 -13.22 -28.93 1.37
CA CYS A 76 -13.07 -27.49 1.22
C CYS A 76 -14.43 -26.80 1.02
N GLN A 77 -14.76 -25.82 1.87
CA GLN A 77 -16.02 -25.08 1.78
C GLN A 77 -16.15 -24.18 0.53
N HIS A 78 -15.08 -24.01 -0.26
CA HIS A 78 -15.10 -23.21 -1.48
C HIS A 78 -15.20 -24.07 -2.76
N CYS A 79 -14.22 -24.94 -3.00
CA CYS A 79 -14.14 -25.76 -4.21
C CYS A 79 -14.68 -27.18 -4.04
N ARG A 80 -15.09 -27.56 -2.82
CA ARG A 80 -15.63 -28.89 -2.46
C ARG A 80 -14.70 -30.08 -2.69
N ILE A 81 -13.42 -29.82 -2.98
CA ILE A 81 -12.39 -30.86 -3.08
C ILE A 81 -11.96 -31.28 -1.68
N GLU A 82 -11.77 -32.59 -1.48
CA GLU A 82 -11.19 -33.16 -0.27
C GLU A 82 -9.70 -32.85 -0.16
N PHE A 83 -9.25 -32.50 1.04
CA PHE A 83 -7.84 -32.24 1.30
C PHE A 83 -7.41 -32.80 2.66
N ALA A 84 -6.14 -33.16 2.75
CA ALA A 84 -5.57 -33.71 3.97
C ALA A 84 -5.26 -32.57 4.96
N ALA A 85 -5.96 -32.55 6.09
CA ALA A 85 -5.75 -31.59 7.17
C ALA A 85 -5.07 -32.29 8.37
N PRO A 86 -4.20 -31.60 9.12
CA PRO A 86 -3.69 -32.13 10.38
C PRO A 86 -4.86 -32.46 11.33
N PRO A 87 -4.81 -33.57 12.09
CA PRO A 87 -5.94 -34.05 12.89
C PRO A 87 -6.36 -33.07 14.00
N SER A 88 -5.47 -32.19 14.45
CA SER A 88 -5.76 -31.12 15.40
C SER A 88 -6.31 -29.83 14.77
N SER A 89 -6.39 -29.75 13.44
CA SER A 89 -6.71 -28.50 12.74
C SER A 89 -8.15 -28.47 12.25
N ARG A 90 -8.87 -27.39 12.55
CA ARG A 90 -10.22 -27.11 12.02
C ARG A 90 -10.16 -26.34 10.69
N GLN A 91 -9.31 -26.78 9.77
CA GLN A 91 -9.13 -26.09 8.49
C GLN A 91 -10.37 -26.25 7.60
N LYS A 92 -10.93 -25.12 7.15
CA LYS A 92 -12.16 -25.09 6.32
C LYS A 92 -11.90 -25.00 4.81
N PHE A 93 -10.66 -24.74 4.41
CA PHE A 93 -10.30 -24.45 3.02
C PHE A 93 -8.99 -25.14 2.66
N CYS A 94 -8.93 -25.75 1.48
CA CYS A 94 -7.74 -26.45 0.98
C CYS A 94 -6.56 -25.53 0.67
N SER A 95 -6.80 -24.24 0.42
CA SER A 95 -5.76 -23.27 0.07
C SER A 95 -6.09 -21.85 0.51
N ARG A 96 -5.05 -20.99 0.54
CA ARG A 96 -5.22 -19.54 0.75
C ARG A 96 -6.12 -18.92 -0.32
N GLY A 97 -6.03 -19.38 -1.56
CA GLY A 97 -6.88 -18.95 -2.67
C GLY A 97 -8.36 -19.27 -2.43
N CYS A 98 -8.67 -20.51 -2.05
CA CYS A 98 -10.04 -20.91 -1.71
C CYS A 98 -10.62 -20.13 -0.53
N ARG A 99 -9.80 -19.89 0.50
CA ARG A 99 -10.19 -19.05 1.64
C ARG A 99 -10.51 -17.61 1.21
N ALA A 100 -9.65 -17.00 0.41
CA ALA A 100 -9.85 -15.64 -0.08
C ALA A 100 -11.09 -15.54 -0.98
N ALA A 101 -11.26 -16.49 -1.89
CA ALA A 101 -12.38 -16.56 -2.80
C ALA A 101 -13.71 -16.71 -2.06
N ALA A 102 -13.82 -17.64 -1.11
CA ALA A 102 -15.03 -17.82 -0.28
C ALA A 102 -15.38 -16.57 0.56
N LYS A 103 -14.36 -15.86 1.05
CA LYS A 103 -14.52 -14.63 1.82
C LYS A 103 -14.67 -13.37 0.97
N SER A 104 -14.62 -13.50 -0.36
CA SER A 104 -14.78 -12.39 -1.29
C SER A 104 -16.16 -12.40 -1.93
N THR A 105 -16.60 -11.24 -2.39
CA THR A 105 -17.81 -11.05 -3.20
C THR A 105 -17.48 -10.14 -4.37
N GLU A 106 -18.12 -10.39 -5.50
CA GLU A 106 -17.97 -9.60 -6.72
C GLU A 106 -18.94 -8.41 -6.69
N ARG A 107 -18.44 -7.24 -7.08
CA ARG A 107 -19.23 -6.01 -7.16
C ARG A 107 -18.88 -5.24 -8.42
N THR A 108 -19.80 -4.37 -8.81
CA THR A 108 -19.63 -3.46 -9.96
C THR A 108 -19.25 -2.08 -9.48
N CYS A 109 -18.18 -1.52 -10.04
CA CYS A 109 -17.68 -0.21 -9.66
C CYS A 109 -18.65 0.90 -10.11
N ALA A 110 -19.11 1.75 -9.19
CA ALA A 110 -20.05 2.82 -9.48
C ALA A 110 -19.47 3.96 -10.36
N THR A 111 -18.18 3.92 -10.69
CA THR A 111 -17.49 4.96 -11.48
C THR A 111 -17.18 4.52 -12.90
N CYS A 112 -16.70 3.29 -13.06
CA CYS A 112 -16.22 2.75 -14.33
C CYS A 112 -16.96 1.49 -14.78
N SER A 113 -17.95 1.04 -14.00
CA SER A 113 -18.78 -0.14 -14.27
C SER A 113 -18.03 -1.47 -14.40
N LYS A 114 -16.72 -1.51 -14.08
CA LYS A 114 -15.94 -2.75 -14.07
C LYS A 114 -16.29 -3.62 -12.86
N ALA A 115 -16.33 -4.93 -13.08
CA ALA A 115 -16.44 -5.91 -12.02
C ALA A 115 -15.12 -6.00 -11.22
N PHE A 116 -15.22 -6.15 -9.91
CA PHE A 116 -14.07 -6.31 -9.01
C PHE A 116 -14.44 -7.11 -7.77
N ARG A 117 -13.46 -7.79 -7.15
CA ARG A 117 -13.67 -8.59 -5.94
C ARG A 117 -13.24 -7.83 -4.70
N ILE A 118 -14.06 -7.88 -3.66
CA ILE A 118 -13.77 -7.30 -2.34
C ILE A 118 -14.00 -8.33 -1.23
N ALA A 119 -13.30 -8.16 -0.11
CA ALA A 119 -13.55 -8.97 1.08
C ALA A 119 -14.94 -8.64 1.67
N ARG A 120 -15.70 -9.66 2.05
CA ARG A 120 -17.04 -9.53 2.63
C ARG A 120 -17.03 -8.71 3.94
N SER A 121 -15.90 -8.72 4.67
CA SER A 121 -15.68 -7.90 5.87
C SER A 121 -15.66 -6.40 5.59
N ILE A 122 -15.39 -5.95 4.36
CA ILE A 122 -15.46 -4.52 4.01
C ILE A 122 -16.91 -4.04 3.98
N LEU A 123 -17.86 -4.94 3.71
CA LEU A 123 -19.29 -4.62 3.63
C LEU A 123 -19.96 -4.52 5.01
N SER A 124 -19.33 -4.96 6.09
CA SER A 124 -19.92 -4.86 7.44
C SER A 124 -19.87 -3.42 8.01
N GLY A 125 -19.09 -2.52 7.39
CA GLY A 125 -19.06 -1.11 7.76
C GLY A 125 -20.19 -0.33 7.10
N LYS A 126 -21.11 0.21 7.91
CA LYS A 126 -22.26 1.07 7.51
C LYS A 126 -21.84 2.43 6.92
N CYS A 127 -20.90 2.48 5.99
CA CYS A 127 -20.65 3.70 5.22
C CYS A 127 -21.03 3.50 3.75
N ASN A 128 -21.58 4.56 3.18
CA ASN A 128 -22.03 4.68 1.81
C ASN A 128 -20.89 4.54 0.77
N SER A 129 -19.64 4.32 1.18
CA SER A 129 -18.47 4.15 0.33
C SER A 129 -17.87 2.74 0.36
N SER A 130 -18.26 1.91 1.34
CA SER A 130 -17.74 0.55 1.51
C SER A 130 -17.98 -0.31 0.27
N GLY A 131 -16.89 -0.66 -0.43
CA GLY A 131 -16.94 -1.64 -1.51
C GLY A 131 -17.66 -1.20 -2.79
N ARG A 132 -17.82 0.11 -3.03
CA ARG A 132 -18.46 0.64 -4.25
C ARG A 132 -17.52 0.89 -5.42
N PHE A 133 -16.21 0.93 -5.17
CA PHE A 133 -15.22 1.36 -6.15
C PHE A 133 -14.07 0.36 -6.27
N CYS A 134 -13.64 0.09 -7.49
CA CYS A 134 -12.55 -0.84 -7.77
C CYS A 134 -11.16 -0.29 -7.42
N SER A 135 -11.02 1.03 -7.27
CA SER A 135 -9.75 1.70 -7.00
C SER A 135 -9.96 3.02 -6.28
N ARG A 136 -8.89 3.51 -5.64
CA ARG A 136 -8.85 4.86 -5.04
C ARG A 136 -9.16 5.94 -6.08
N SER A 137 -8.64 5.82 -7.30
CA SER A 137 -8.93 6.76 -8.40
C SER A 137 -10.42 6.80 -8.78
N CYS A 138 -11.10 5.65 -8.77
CA CYS A 138 -12.55 5.59 -9.02
C CYS A 138 -13.36 6.15 -7.85
N TYR A 139 -12.92 5.90 -6.60
CA TYR A 139 -13.49 6.48 -5.39
C TYR A 139 -13.41 8.02 -5.43
N GLU A 140 -12.22 8.56 -5.70
CA GLU A 140 -11.98 9.99 -5.78
C GLU A 140 -12.78 10.62 -6.93
N ARG A 141 -12.79 10.02 -8.13
CA ARG A 141 -13.58 10.52 -9.26
C ARG A 141 -15.09 10.52 -8.99
N HIS A 142 -15.60 9.54 -8.24
CA HIS A 142 -17.03 9.47 -7.92
C HIS A 142 -17.44 10.47 -6.85
N LEU A 143 -16.66 10.60 -5.78
CA LEU A 143 -16.95 11.52 -4.68
C LEU A 143 -16.59 12.97 -5.01
N CYS A 144 -15.64 13.21 -5.91
CA CYS A 144 -15.23 14.54 -6.35
C CYS A 144 -15.98 15.03 -7.60
N ARG A 145 -17.23 14.58 -7.86
CA ARG A 145 -18.10 15.23 -8.88
C ARG A 145 -18.68 16.57 -8.39
N THR A 146 -18.98 16.67 -7.08
CA THR A 146 -19.69 17.74 -6.33
C THR A 146 -21.01 18.29 -6.91
N PRO A 147 -22.01 18.48 -6.03
CA PRO A 147 -22.26 19.85 -5.60
C PRO A 147 -22.10 20.00 -4.08
N ARG A 148 -21.20 20.89 -3.64
CA ARG A 148 -21.43 21.56 -2.34
C ARG A 148 -22.36 22.71 -2.66
N ILE A 149 -23.60 22.62 -2.18
CA ILE A 149 -24.67 23.62 -2.38
C ILE A 149 -24.23 25.03 -1.91
N ARG A 150 -23.13 25.13 -1.16
CA ARG A 150 -22.35 26.36 -0.92
C ARG A 150 -20.84 26.03 -0.99
N GLY A 151 -20.15 26.30 -2.10
CA GLY A 151 -18.68 26.23 -2.19
C GLY A 151 -18.07 25.84 -3.55
N ARG A 152 -16.75 26.02 -3.70
CA ARG A 152 -15.95 25.85 -4.95
C ARG A 152 -15.50 24.40 -5.23
N GLY A 153 -16.16 23.40 -4.65
CA GLY A 153 -15.78 21.97 -4.74
C GLY A 153 -14.73 21.52 -3.72
N SER A 154 -14.55 20.19 -3.56
CA SER A 154 -13.63 19.58 -2.58
C SER A 154 -12.15 19.76 -2.94
N CYS A 155 -11.82 19.88 -4.22
CA CYS A 155 -10.45 20.01 -4.71
C CYS A 155 -9.95 21.47 -4.81
N TRP A 156 -10.76 22.46 -4.39
CA TRP A 156 -10.45 23.89 -4.57
C TRP A 156 -9.07 24.27 -4.03
N THR A 157 -8.68 23.76 -2.86
CA THR A 157 -7.38 24.06 -2.26
C THR A 157 -6.21 23.64 -3.16
N THR A 158 -6.30 22.47 -3.79
CA THR A 158 -5.26 21.95 -4.70
C THR A 158 -5.21 22.76 -5.98
N VAL A 159 -6.37 22.96 -6.61
CA VAL A 159 -6.50 23.73 -7.87
C VAL A 159 -6.04 25.18 -7.69
N ARG A 160 -6.43 25.82 -6.58
CA ARG A 160 -5.99 27.18 -6.19
C ARG A 160 -4.47 27.25 -6.05
N ARG A 161 -3.86 26.27 -5.37
CA ARG A 161 -2.40 26.24 -5.16
C ARG A 161 -1.66 26.15 -6.49
N GLU A 162 -2.15 25.33 -7.40
CA GLU A 162 -1.57 25.19 -8.74
C GLU A 162 -1.68 26.48 -9.56
N SER A 163 -2.83 27.16 -9.53
CA SER A 163 -3.03 28.45 -10.20
C SER A 163 -2.02 29.49 -9.71
N LEU A 164 -1.88 29.65 -8.39
CA LEU A 164 -0.92 30.58 -7.77
C LEU A 164 0.54 30.22 -8.07
N ARG A 165 0.87 28.93 -8.16
CA ARG A 165 2.23 28.48 -8.51
C ARG A 165 2.58 28.82 -9.96
N SER A 166 1.63 28.61 -10.87
CA SER A 166 1.83 28.85 -12.31
C SER A 166 1.90 30.35 -12.65
N THR A 167 1.15 31.18 -11.93
CA THR A 167 1.07 32.64 -12.14
C THR A 167 1.18 33.35 -10.80
N PRO A 168 2.41 33.50 -10.25
CA PRO A 168 2.64 34.02 -8.89
C PRO A 168 2.63 35.56 -8.85
N PHE A 169 1.71 36.19 -9.58
CA PHE A 169 1.50 37.63 -9.65
C PHE A 169 0.05 37.94 -10.06
N CYS A 170 -0.41 39.14 -9.74
CA CYS A 170 -1.72 39.63 -10.13
C CYS A 170 -1.76 39.82 -11.64
N ALA A 171 -2.67 39.15 -12.33
CA ALA A 171 -2.79 39.27 -13.77
C ALA A 171 -3.21 40.67 -14.26
N CYS A 172 -3.74 41.53 -13.39
CA CYS A 172 -4.13 42.89 -13.76
C CYS A 172 -2.99 43.90 -13.57
N CYS A 173 -2.27 43.84 -12.44
CA CYS A 173 -1.27 44.86 -12.08
C CYS A 173 0.16 44.34 -11.88
N GLY A 174 0.38 43.02 -11.93
CA GLY A 174 1.69 42.40 -11.69
C GLY A 174 2.12 42.29 -10.22
N GLY A 175 1.35 42.81 -9.28
CA GLY A 175 1.67 42.73 -7.84
C GLY A 175 1.72 41.29 -7.32
N ARG A 176 2.60 40.98 -6.35
CA ARG A 176 2.86 39.61 -5.87
C ARG A 176 2.30 39.29 -4.48
N LYS A 177 1.73 40.28 -3.80
CA LYS A 177 1.23 40.18 -2.43
C LYS A 177 -0.29 40.01 -2.41
N HIS A 178 -0.79 39.31 -1.38
CA HIS A 178 -2.23 39.12 -1.12
C HIS A 178 -3.02 38.60 -2.34
N LEU A 179 -2.45 37.60 -3.03
CA LEU A 179 -3.07 37.00 -4.21
C LEU A 179 -4.26 36.09 -3.84
N GLN A 180 -5.34 36.27 -4.59
CA GLN A 180 -6.56 35.49 -4.56
C GLN A 180 -6.82 34.93 -5.96
N VAL A 181 -7.37 33.72 -6.04
CA VAL A 181 -7.74 33.12 -7.32
C VAL A 181 -9.20 33.44 -7.60
N HIS A 182 -9.40 34.13 -8.72
CA HIS A 182 -10.68 34.51 -9.25
C HIS A 182 -11.09 33.57 -10.39
N HIS A 183 -12.38 33.35 -10.56
CA HIS A 183 -12.92 32.57 -11.66
C HIS A 183 -13.24 33.52 -12.82
N ILE A 184 -12.67 33.28 -14.00
CA ILE A 184 -12.87 34.14 -15.20
C ILE A 184 -14.33 34.11 -15.62
N ILE A 185 -14.92 32.92 -15.68
CA ILE A 185 -16.35 32.72 -15.81
C ILE A 185 -16.84 32.27 -14.43
N PRO A 186 -17.81 32.99 -13.82
CA PRO A 186 -18.27 32.70 -12.47
C PRO A 186 -18.62 31.22 -12.26
N PHE A 187 -18.09 30.64 -11.19
CA PHE A 187 -18.28 29.21 -10.87
C PHE A 187 -19.76 28.82 -10.76
N ARG A 188 -20.62 29.76 -10.33
CA ARG A 188 -22.08 29.56 -10.27
C ARG A 188 -22.73 29.26 -11.62
N LEU A 189 -22.12 29.70 -12.73
CA LEU A 189 -22.65 29.52 -14.08
C LEU A 189 -22.18 28.21 -14.73
N THR A 190 -20.89 27.87 -14.59
CA THR A 190 -20.28 26.75 -15.33
C THR A 190 -19.83 25.59 -14.46
N ARG A 191 -19.66 25.83 -13.14
CA ARG A 191 -18.98 24.92 -12.21
C ARG A 191 -17.57 24.51 -12.68
N ASP A 192 -16.93 25.35 -13.49
CA ASP A 192 -15.64 25.07 -14.09
C ASP A 192 -14.48 25.54 -13.18
N ASN A 193 -13.69 24.58 -12.71
CA ASN A 193 -12.47 24.78 -11.93
C ASN A 193 -11.20 24.49 -12.75
N SER A 194 -11.30 24.40 -14.08
CA SER A 194 -10.14 24.26 -14.96
C SER A 194 -9.15 25.41 -14.75
N GLN A 195 -7.85 25.15 -14.87
CA GLN A 195 -6.83 26.20 -14.73
C GLN A 195 -7.01 27.33 -15.76
N THR A 196 -7.63 27.04 -16.90
CA THR A 196 -8.00 28.02 -17.94
C THR A 196 -9.10 28.96 -17.51
N ASN A 197 -9.94 28.58 -16.55
CA ASN A 197 -11.00 29.44 -16.00
C ASN A 197 -10.57 30.16 -14.70
N LEU A 198 -9.29 30.12 -14.34
CA LEU A 198 -8.78 30.66 -13.09
C LEU A 198 -7.71 31.71 -13.32
N ILE A 199 -7.77 32.78 -12.53
CA ILE A 199 -6.80 33.85 -12.62
C ILE A 199 -6.39 34.41 -11.25
N PRO A 200 -5.08 34.47 -10.96
CA PRO A 200 -4.59 35.16 -9.76
C PRO A 200 -4.73 36.69 -9.86
N LEU A 201 -5.34 37.30 -8.86
CA LEU A 201 -5.49 38.76 -8.71
C LEU A 201 -5.13 39.18 -7.28
N CYS A 202 -4.58 40.38 -7.09
CA CYS A 202 -4.46 40.95 -5.75
C CYS A 202 -5.85 41.36 -5.23
N ARG A 203 -6.00 41.54 -3.92
CA ARG A 203 -7.29 41.90 -3.28
C ARG A 203 -7.99 43.10 -3.93
N ALA A 204 -7.25 44.15 -4.29
CA ALA A 204 -7.79 45.34 -4.93
C ALA A 204 -8.33 45.06 -6.34
N CYS A 205 -7.53 44.40 -7.18
CA CYS A 205 -7.94 44.02 -8.53
C CYS A 205 -9.08 43.00 -8.51
N HIS A 206 -9.06 42.05 -7.57
CA HIS A 206 -10.13 41.06 -7.39
C HIS A 206 -11.47 41.76 -7.10
N LYS A 207 -11.51 42.73 -6.19
CA LYS A 207 -12.74 43.48 -5.88
C LYS A 207 -13.27 44.23 -7.09
N ARG A 208 -12.38 44.88 -7.86
CA ARG A 208 -12.76 45.61 -9.09
C ARG A 208 -13.35 44.68 -10.15
N VAL A 209 -12.70 43.55 -10.40
CA VAL A 209 -13.18 42.57 -11.39
C VAL A 209 -14.52 41.97 -10.95
N GLU A 210 -14.68 41.64 -9.67
CA GLU A 210 -15.95 41.12 -9.15
C GLU A 210 -17.10 42.13 -9.33
N ALA A 211 -16.85 43.42 -9.11
CA ALA A 211 -17.85 44.47 -9.35
C ALA A 211 -18.29 44.51 -10.82
N VAL A 212 -17.33 44.53 -11.76
CA VAL A 212 -17.63 44.49 -13.20
C VAL A 212 -18.44 43.25 -13.58
N PHE A 213 -18.18 42.10 -12.94
CA PHE A 213 -18.94 40.88 -13.19
C PHE A 213 -20.37 40.96 -12.68
N HIS A 214 -20.58 41.56 -11.50
CA HIS A 214 -21.92 41.81 -10.98
C HIS A 214 -22.71 42.75 -11.89
N ASP A 215 -22.08 43.81 -12.41
CA ASP A 215 -22.72 44.74 -13.34
C ASP A 215 -23.12 44.05 -14.65
N LEU A 216 -22.22 43.23 -15.21
CA LEU A 216 -22.50 42.45 -16.43
C LEU A 216 -23.58 41.40 -16.21
N GLU A 217 -23.63 40.74 -15.06
CA GLU A 217 -24.72 39.82 -14.73
C GLU A 217 -26.05 40.54 -14.54
N ALA A 218 -26.05 41.72 -13.92
CA ALA A 218 -27.25 42.53 -13.73
C ALA A 218 -27.84 43.04 -15.06
N ALA A 219 -27.00 43.32 -16.05
CA ALA A 219 -27.44 43.66 -17.41
C ALA A 219 -28.07 42.49 -18.18
N ALA A 220 -28.01 41.26 -17.65
CA ALA A 220 -28.56 40.03 -18.22
C ALA A 220 -28.27 39.79 -19.73
N PRO A 221 -27.03 39.98 -20.23
CA PRO A 221 -26.70 39.66 -21.61
C PRO A 221 -26.74 38.14 -21.86
N PRO A 222 -26.88 37.70 -23.13
CA PRO A 222 -26.84 36.28 -23.46
C PRO A 222 -25.56 35.61 -22.94
N ILE A 223 -25.71 34.47 -22.26
CA ILE A 223 -24.60 33.73 -21.62
C ILE A 223 -23.39 33.52 -22.55
N PRO A 224 -23.53 33.19 -23.84
CA PRO A 224 -22.37 33.06 -24.74
C PRO A 224 -21.56 34.34 -24.87
N VAL A 225 -22.22 35.50 -24.92
CA VAL A 225 -21.59 36.82 -25.00
C VAL A 225 -20.88 37.14 -23.70
N THR A 226 -21.52 36.90 -22.55
CA THR A 226 -20.90 37.10 -21.23
C THR A 226 -19.61 36.28 -21.12
N LYS A 227 -19.65 34.99 -21.47
CA LYS A 227 -18.47 34.13 -21.42
C LYS A 227 -17.33 34.67 -22.29
N LEU A 228 -17.63 35.09 -23.52
CA LEU A 228 -16.64 35.61 -24.45
C LEU A 228 -16.00 36.90 -23.92
N VAL A 229 -16.82 37.89 -23.52
CA VAL A 229 -16.34 39.18 -23.02
C VAL A 229 -15.46 39.00 -21.78
N LEU A 230 -15.94 38.25 -20.79
CA LEU A 230 -15.20 38.03 -19.54
C LEU A 230 -13.87 37.31 -19.80
N PHE A 231 -13.89 36.28 -20.65
CA PHE A 231 -12.70 35.55 -21.02
C PHE A 231 -11.68 36.45 -21.73
N CYS A 232 -12.09 37.17 -22.77
CA CYS A 232 -11.22 38.05 -23.54
C CYS A 232 -10.64 39.19 -22.69
N SER A 233 -11.46 39.91 -21.91
CA SER A 233 -10.99 41.05 -21.10
C SER A 233 -9.93 40.62 -20.08
N ILE A 234 -10.16 39.50 -19.41
CA ILE A 234 -9.27 39.00 -18.37
C ILE A 234 -7.95 38.47 -18.95
N HIS A 235 -8.03 37.71 -20.05
CA HIS A 235 -6.83 37.21 -20.72
C HIS A 235 -5.99 38.34 -21.32
N ALA A 236 -6.60 39.36 -21.90
CA ALA A 236 -5.89 40.54 -22.40
C ALA A 236 -5.11 41.24 -21.27
N MET A 237 -5.74 41.47 -20.12
CA MET A 237 -5.06 42.06 -18.95
C MET A 237 -3.85 41.22 -18.51
N ARG A 238 -4.00 39.90 -18.42
CA ARG A 238 -2.92 38.98 -18.04
C ARG A 238 -1.72 39.11 -18.97
N THR A 239 -1.97 39.11 -20.28
CA THR A 239 -0.93 39.20 -21.30
C THR A 239 -0.18 40.52 -21.17
N VAL A 240 -0.89 41.64 -21.04
CA VAL A 240 -0.27 42.97 -20.84
C VAL A 240 0.59 43.00 -19.57
N ALA A 241 0.08 42.50 -18.44
CA ALA A 241 0.84 42.46 -17.19
C ALA A 241 2.10 41.60 -17.30
N LEU A 242 2.01 40.44 -17.98
CA LEU A 242 3.16 39.57 -18.26
C LEU A 242 4.24 40.29 -19.07
N HIS A 243 3.86 41.00 -20.14
CA HIS A 243 4.80 41.77 -20.95
C HIS A 243 5.46 42.88 -20.13
N LYS A 244 4.70 43.63 -19.33
CA LYS A 244 5.25 44.66 -18.43
C LYS A 244 6.28 44.08 -17.45
N LEU A 245 5.97 42.94 -16.82
CA LEU A 245 6.90 42.28 -15.91
C LEU A 245 8.18 41.79 -16.60
N LYS A 246 8.07 41.31 -17.85
CA LYS A 246 9.24 40.92 -18.65
C LYS A 246 10.12 42.12 -19.00
N ALA A 247 9.52 43.24 -19.42
CA ALA A 247 10.24 44.47 -19.73
C ALA A 247 11.01 44.99 -18.50
N LEU A 248 10.34 45.12 -17.35
CA LEU A 248 10.97 45.56 -16.10
C LEU A 248 12.13 44.64 -15.67
N LYS A 249 12.01 43.33 -15.89
CA LYS A 249 13.08 42.38 -15.61
C LYS A 249 14.29 42.62 -16.52
N SER A 250 14.06 42.84 -17.81
CA SER A 250 15.12 43.15 -18.78
C SER A 250 15.85 44.44 -18.38
N ASP A 251 15.10 45.50 -18.06
CA ASP A 251 15.68 46.79 -17.67
C ASP A 251 16.53 46.68 -16.40
N ALA A 252 16.06 45.92 -15.40
CA ALA A 252 16.81 45.68 -14.17
C ALA A 252 18.11 44.89 -14.43
N GLN A 253 18.10 43.94 -15.36
CA GLN A 253 19.30 43.18 -15.75
C GLN A 253 20.31 44.06 -16.48
N HIS A 254 19.85 44.93 -17.39
CA HIS A 254 20.73 45.88 -18.08
C HIS A 254 21.36 46.88 -17.11
N ARG A 255 20.60 47.42 -16.15
CA ARG A 255 21.12 48.33 -15.13
C ARG A 255 22.11 47.68 -14.15
N ALA A 256 21.94 46.39 -13.86
CA ALA A 256 22.86 45.66 -12.98
C ALA A 256 24.17 45.25 -13.68
N ALA A 257 24.18 45.29 -15.02
CA ALA A 257 25.34 44.94 -15.84
C ALA A 257 26.15 46.17 -16.32
N ALA A 258 25.64 47.38 -16.08
CA ALA A 258 26.29 48.67 -16.35
C ALA A 258 26.88 49.23 -15.07
#